data_AF-A0A957S506-F1
#
_entry.id   AF-A0A957S506-F1
#
_cell.length_a   1.000
_cell.length_b   1.000
_cell.length_c   1.000
_cell.angle_alpha   90.00
_cell.angle_beta   90.00
_cell.angle_gamma   90.00
#
_symmetry.space_group_name_H-M   'P 1'
#
loop_
_entity.id
_entity.type
_entity.pdbx_description
1 polymer ?
#
loop_
_entity_poly.entity_id
_entity_poly.type
_entity_poly.pdbx_seq_one_letter_code
_entity_poly.pdbx_strand_id
1 'polypeptide(L)' 'MTQDSSVGATPFIPGRDLCGAFYHEAVAPLLADYAPVLPHAAALIGSGSEVLGFDDAMSTDHHWG' A
#
# COMPACT_ATOMS: atom_id res chain seq x y z
N MET A 1 -4.68 -6.16 32.26
CA MET A 1 -5.84 -5.27 32.06
C MET A 1 -6.22 -5.35 30.59
N THR A 2 -7.51 -5.29 30.27
CA THR A 2 -7.99 -4.97 28.92
C THR A 2 -7.99 -3.46 28.72
N GLN A 3 -7.62 -2.99 27.54
CA GLN A 3 -8.08 -1.69 27.02
C GLN A 3 -8.71 -1.95 25.65
N ASP A 4 -10.02 -1.76 25.62
CA ASP A 4 -10.77 -1.44 24.40
C ASP A 4 -10.78 0.10 24.29
N SER A 5 -10.66 0.62 23.07
CA SER A 5 -10.52 2.06 22.77
C SER A 5 -11.05 2.37 21.37
N SER A 6 -12.37 2.24 21.20
CA SER A 6 -13.07 2.53 19.96
C SER A 6 -13.12 4.04 19.63
N VAL A 7 -12.09 4.56 18.95
CA VAL A 7 -12.13 5.63 17.91
C VAL A 7 -10.69 6.03 17.53
N GLY A 8 -10.39 6.12 16.23
CA GLY A 8 -9.34 7.01 15.71
C GLY A 8 -8.00 6.40 15.28
N ALA A 9 -7.76 5.10 15.44
CA ALA A 9 -6.57 4.44 14.90
C ALA A 9 -6.94 3.51 13.74
N THR A 10 -6.55 3.86 12.52
CA THR A 10 -6.55 2.92 11.38
C THR A 10 -5.57 1.79 11.70
N PRO A 11 -5.92 0.50 11.53
CA PRO A 11 -4.96 -0.58 11.72
C PRO A 11 -3.80 -0.43 10.74
N PHE A 12 -2.57 -0.71 11.20
CA PHE A 12 -1.40 -0.71 10.32
C PHE A 12 -1.55 -1.76 9.22
N ILE A 13 -1.31 -1.34 7.97
CA ILE A 13 -1.23 -2.19 6.79
C ILE A 13 0.16 -1.94 6.20
N PRO A 14 1.01 -2.97 6.01
CA PRO A 14 2.31 -2.80 5.37
C PRO A 14 2.19 -2.11 4.01
N GLY A 15 3.08 -1.17 3.69
CA GLY A 15 2.99 -0.36 2.47
C GLY A 15 2.88 -1.20 1.19
N ARG A 16 3.55 -2.36 1.14
CA ARG A 16 3.44 -3.34 0.06
C ARG A 16 2.02 -3.89 -0.12
N ASP A 17 1.34 -4.22 0.97
CA ASP A 17 -0.01 -4.80 0.94
C ASP A 17 -1.05 -3.72 0.61
N LEU A 18 -0.86 -2.50 1.16
CA LEU A 18 -1.68 -1.32 0.86
C LEU A 18 -1.59 -0.93 -0.63
N CYS A 19 -0.38 -0.85 -1.19
CA CYS A 19 -0.18 -0.58 -2.62
C CYS A 19 -0.72 -1.72 -3.50
N GLY A 20 -0.62 -2.97 -3.06
CA GLY A 20 -1.20 -4.13 -3.75
C GLY A 20 -2.73 -4.06 -3.82
N ALA A 21 -3.38 -3.79 -2.68
CA ALA A 21 -4.84 -3.60 -2.62
C ALA A 21 -5.30 -2.43 -3.50
N PHE A 22 -4.67 -1.25 -3.35
CA PHE A 22 -4.98 -0.08 -4.19
C PHE A 22 -4.81 -0.36 -5.70
N TYR A 23 -3.75 -1.08 -6.09
CA TYR A 23 -3.57 -1.47 -7.49
C TYR A 23 -4.69 -2.39 -7.99
N HIS A 24 -5.08 -3.40 -7.22
CA HIS A 24 -6.13 -4.34 -7.62
C HIS A 24 -7.55 -3.74 -7.58
N GLU A 25 -7.85 -2.88 -6.61
CA GLU A 25 -9.20 -2.32 -6.40
C GLU A 25 -9.46 -1.07 -7.25
N ALA A 26 -8.46 -0.21 -7.48
CA ALA A 26 -8.62 1.05 -8.19
C ALA A 26 -7.90 1.10 -9.54
N VAL A 27 -6.65 0.67 -9.63
CA VAL A 27 -5.82 0.89 -10.85
C VAL A 27 -6.11 -0.14 -11.95
N ALA A 28 -6.16 -1.42 -11.61
CA ALA A 28 -6.35 -2.51 -12.58
C ALA A 28 -7.70 -2.44 -13.32
N PRO A 29 -8.84 -2.09 -12.69
CA PRO A 29 -10.10 -1.87 -13.41
C PRO A 29 -9.99 -0.71 -14.42
N LEU A 30 -9.40 0.42 -14.03
CA LEU A 30 -9.21 1.57 -14.92
C LEU A 30 -8.29 1.22 -16.11
N LEU A 31 -7.25 0.41 -15.91
CA LEU A 31 -6.40 -0.06 -17.01
C LEU A 31 -7.14 -1.04 -17.93
N ALA A 32 -8.04 -1.87 -17.41
CA ALA A 32 -8.89 -2.74 -18.22
C ALA A 32 -9.91 -1.94 -19.06
N ASP A 33 -10.54 -0.91 -18.49
CA ASP A 33 -11.54 -0.09 -19.17
C ASP A 33 -10.93 0.85 -20.23
N TYR A 34 -9.85 1.56 -19.88
CA TYR A 34 -9.26 2.60 -20.74
C TYR A 34 -8.07 2.13 -21.58
N ALA A 35 -7.43 1.00 -21.25
CA ALA A 35 -6.25 0.49 -21.96
C ALA A 35 -6.24 -1.06 -22.10
N PRO A 36 -7.33 -1.72 -22.54
CA PRO A 36 -7.52 -3.18 -22.47
C PRO A 36 -6.48 -4.05 -23.18
N VAL A 37 -5.68 -3.47 -24.09
CA VAL A 37 -4.64 -4.17 -24.85
C VAL A 37 -3.21 -3.77 -24.45
N LEU A 38 -3.03 -2.97 -23.40
CA LEU A 38 -1.73 -2.50 -22.92
C LEU A 38 -1.07 -3.52 -21.99
N PRO A 39 0.03 -4.19 -22.40
CA PRO A 39 0.80 -5.03 -21.50
C PRO A 39 1.49 -4.14 -20.46
N HIS A 40 1.26 -4.41 -19.18
CA HIS A 40 1.83 -3.64 -18.09
C HIS A 40 2.18 -4.55 -16.91
N ALA A 41 2.98 -4.01 -15.99
CA ALA A 41 3.31 -4.64 -14.71
C ALA A 41 3.33 -3.56 -13.63
N ALA A 42 3.01 -3.94 -12.40
CA ALA A 42 3.10 -3.07 -11.23
C ALA A 42 4.07 -3.69 -10.21
N ALA A 43 4.91 -2.84 -9.61
CA ALA A 43 5.88 -3.22 -8.59
C ALA A 43 6.19 -2.00 -7.72
N LEU A 44 6.54 -2.26 -6.45
CA LEU A 44 7.06 -1.26 -5.53
C LEU A 44 8.58 -1.20 -5.72
N ILE A 45 9.13 -0.02 -6.02
CA ILE A 45 10.53 0.15 -6.46
C ILE A 45 11.14 1.33 -5.69
N GLY A 46 12.27 1.08 -5.03
CA GLY A 46 12.95 2.08 -4.21
C GLY A 46 13.90 1.43 -3.21
N SER A 47 14.19 2.15 -2.12
CA SER A 47 15.03 1.70 -1.00
C SER A 47 14.32 1.72 0.35
N GLY A 48 13.00 1.96 0.37
CA GLY A 48 12.22 2.08 1.59
C GLY A 48 11.99 0.73 2.29
N SER A 49 11.55 0.81 3.55
CA SER A 49 11.26 -0.37 4.39
C SER A 49 10.22 -1.29 3.78
N GLU A 50 9.23 -0.71 3.09
CA GLU A 50 8.15 -1.38 2.36
C GLU A 50 8.64 -2.17 1.13
N VAL A 51 9.73 -1.74 0.50
CA VAL A 51 10.40 -2.49 -0.59
C VAL A 51 11.28 -3.61 -0.04
N LEU A 52 11.97 -3.34 1.08
CA LEU A 52 12.94 -4.27 1.68
C LEU A 52 12.31 -5.32 2.62
N GLY A 53 11.05 -5.15 3.03
CA GLY A 53 10.35 -6.06 3.96
C GLY A 53 10.62 -5.78 5.44
N PHE A 54 11.01 -4.54 5.78
CA PHE A 54 11.27 -4.07 7.14
C PHE A 54 10.26 -3.03 7.63
N ASP A 55 9.05 -3.06 7.06
CA ASP A 55 8.01 -2.05 7.27
C ASP A 55 7.16 -2.32 8.51
N ASP A 56 6.94 -1.29 9.33
CA ASP A 56 6.16 -1.37 10.57
C ASP A 56 5.32 -0.10 10.80
N ALA A 57 4.61 -0.04 11.93
CA ALA A 57 3.75 1.10 12.25
C ALA A 57 4.50 2.43 12.49
N MET A 58 5.83 2.41 12.65
CA MET A 58 6.68 3.59 12.82
C MET A 58 7.35 4.06 11.52
N SER A 59 7.51 3.20 10.51
CA SER A 59 8.17 3.58 9.24
C SER A 59 7.34 4.49 8.33
N THR A 60 6.04 4.66 8.64
CA THR A 60 4.99 5.22 7.76
C THR A 60 5.17 6.65 7.25
N ASP A 61 6.14 7.44 7.71
CA ASP A 61 6.34 8.82 7.23
C ASP A 61 7.74 9.17 6.67
N HIS A 62 8.71 8.25 6.63
CA HIS A 62 10.12 8.59 6.35
C HIS A 62 10.46 9.18 4.94
N HIS A 63 9.47 9.41 4.07
CA HIS A 63 9.64 9.94 2.72
C HIS A 63 8.57 10.98 2.33
N TRP A 64 8.32 12.02 3.16
CA TRP A 64 7.35 13.09 2.82
C TRP A 64 7.70 13.91 1.57
N GLY A 65 9.00 14.07 1.25
CA GLY A 65 9.53 14.94 0.19
C GLY A 65 10.32 16.14 0.71
#